data_AF-A0A1B6GC97-F1
#
_entry.id   AF-A0A1B6GC97-F1
#
_cell.length_a   1.000
_cell.length_b   1.000
_cell.length_c   1.000
_cell.angle_alpha   90.00
_cell.angle_beta   90.00
_cell.angle_gamma   90.00
#
_symmetry.space_group_name_H-M   'P 1'
#
loop_
_entity.id
_entity.type
_entity.pdbx_description
1 polymer ?
#
loop_
_entity_poly.entity_id
_entity_poly.type
_entity_poly.pdbx_seq_one_letter_code
_entity_poly.pdbx_strand_id
1 'polypeptide(L)'
;NLVEYRVMDIKDIETEKRLIFPGQGPLSNRHVLSDVWVVKSADIGRDDALVHTRTHLGHVLKYGDTVLGYNLKESNTNDENFDKLCKDAVPDVILIKKKYFDKPYRRRKRNWKLKRMFDNETQTSDRRDFNEFLDDLEEDADYRQNVNIYRNPVEIPSDDSDDDETCPKILLSEMMDDNMDLDN
;
A
#
# COMPACT_ATOMS: atom_id res chain seq x y z
N ASN A 1 11.92 -6.03 -8.99
CA ASN A 1 11.97 -4.59 -8.63
C ASN A 1 10.64 -3.93 -8.96
N LEU A 2 10.13 -3.13 -8.02
CA LEU A 2 8.93 -2.32 -8.25
C LEU A 2 9.28 -1.07 -9.05
N VAL A 3 8.40 -0.70 -9.97
CA VAL A 3 8.48 0.47 -10.84
C VAL A 3 7.35 1.43 -10.48
N GLU A 4 7.62 2.72 -10.57
CA GLU A 4 6.63 3.76 -10.28
C GLU A 4 5.79 4.09 -11.52
N TYR A 5 4.49 4.19 -11.31
CA TYR A 5 3.49 4.57 -12.30
C TYR A 5 2.59 5.67 -11.75
N ARG A 6 2.04 6.48 -12.66
CA ARG A 6 1.00 7.47 -12.41
C ARG A 6 -0.33 6.98 -12.95
N VAL A 7 -1.38 7.09 -12.14
CA VAL A 7 -2.76 6.76 -12.52
C VAL A 7 -3.33 7.86 -13.39
N MET A 8 -3.78 7.51 -14.60
CA MET A 8 -4.35 8.42 -15.60
C MET A 8 -5.86 8.26 -15.76
N ASP A 9 -6.42 7.09 -15.46
CA ASP A 9 -7.87 6.86 -15.36
C ASP A 9 -8.11 5.60 -14.50
N ILE A 10 -9.26 5.54 -13.82
CA ILE A 10 -9.67 4.38 -13.04
C ILE A 10 -11.20 4.21 -13.07
N LYS A 11 -11.65 2.97 -13.30
CA LYS A 11 -13.07 2.61 -13.33
C LYS A 11 -13.30 1.33 -12.56
N ASP A 12 -14.13 1.42 -11.53
CA ASP A 12 -14.52 0.25 -10.74
C ASP A 12 -15.38 -0.71 -11.57
N ILE A 13 -15.12 -2.00 -11.39
CA ILE A 13 -15.88 -3.05 -12.05
C ILE A 13 -17.04 -3.44 -11.13
N GLU A 14 -18.24 -3.15 -11.62
CA GLU A 14 -19.50 -3.57 -11.00
C GLU A 14 -19.49 -5.07 -10.73
N THR A 15 -20.02 -5.46 -9.56
CA THR A 15 -20.04 -6.86 -9.11
C THR A 15 -20.70 -7.80 -10.13
N GLU A 16 -21.72 -7.32 -10.84
CA GLU A 16 -22.46 -8.09 -11.85
C GLU A 16 -21.62 -8.43 -13.10
N LYS A 17 -20.64 -7.59 -13.42
CA LYS A 17 -19.75 -7.76 -14.57
C LYS A 17 -18.53 -8.64 -14.24
N ARG A 18 -18.39 -9.07 -12.99
CA ARG A 18 -17.28 -9.93 -12.56
C ARG A 18 -17.51 -11.34 -13.11
N LEU A 19 -16.44 -11.92 -13.66
CA LEU A 19 -16.47 -13.30 -14.11
C LEU A 19 -16.59 -14.22 -12.89
N ILE A 20 -17.61 -15.07 -12.89
CA ILE A 20 -17.83 -16.11 -11.89
C ILE A 20 -17.48 -17.46 -12.54
N PHE A 21 -16.64 -18.25 -11.88
CA PHE A 21 -16.23 -19.56 -12.39
C PHE A 21 -16.20 -20.63 -11.29
N PRO A 22 -16.38 -21.92 -11.64
CA PRO A 22 -16.33 -23.00 -10.66
C PRO A 22 -14.99 -23.05 -9.92
N GLY A 23 -15.03 -23.13 -8.60
CA GLY A 23 -13.82 -23.22 -7.77
C GLY A 23 -13.17 -21.87 -7.41
N GLN A 24 -13.79 -20.74 -7.72
CA GLN A 24 -13.27 -19.39 -7.43
C GLN A 24 -13.04 -19.08 -5.94
N GLY A 25 -13.70 -19.80 -5.03
CA GLY A 25 -13.59 -19.55 -3.58
C GLY A 25 -14.25 -18.23 -3.14
N PRO A 26 -14.08 -17.84 -1.87
CA PRO A 26 -14.65 -16.60 -1.34
C PRO A 26 -13.93 -15.38 -1.94
N LEU A 27 -14.71 -14.33 -2.24
CA LEU A 27 -14.16 -13.06 -2.69
C LEU A 27 -13.65 -12.24 -1.51
N SER A 28 -12.60 -11.46 -1.74
CA SER A 28 -12.08 -10.53 -0.74
C SER A 28 -13.05 -9.37 -0.52
N ASN A 29 -13.39 -9.08 0.74
CA ASN A 29 -14.14 -7.89 1.13
C ASN A 29 -13.26 -6.64 1.30
N ARG A 30 -11.93 -6.82 1.30
CA ARG A 30 -10.95 -5.73 1.46
C ARG A 30 -10.68 -5.00 0.15
N HIS A 31 -10.84 -5.69 -0.99
CA HIS A 31 -10.38 -5.20 -2.29
C HIS A 31 -11.53 -4.87 -3.23
N VAL A 32 -11.30 -3.87 -4.08
CA VAL A 32 -12.23 -3.49 -5.15
C VAL A 32 -11.50 -3.67 -6.47
N LEU A 33 -12.13 -4.43 -7.37
CA LEU A 33 -11.60 -4.72 -8.69
C LEU A 33 -11.90 -3.54 -9.62
N SER A 34 -10.87 -2.99 -10.25
CA SER A 34 -11.01 -1.82 -11.13
C SER A 34 -10.12 -1.96 -12.36
N ASP A 35 -10.61 -1.45 -13.49
CA ASP A 35 -9.80 -1.24 -14.69
C ASP A 35 -9.08 0.11 -14.55
N VAL A 36 -7.77 0.11 -14.75
CA VAL A 36 -6.93 1.30 -14.54
C VAL A 36 -6.02 1.52 -15.74
N TRP A 37 -5.84 2.79 -16.08
CA TRP A 37 -4.88 3.23 -17.09
C TRP A 37 -3.75 3.97 -16.39
N VAL A 38 -2.53 3.51 -16.62
CA VAL A 38 -1.32 4.02 -15.96
C VAL A 38 -0.25 4.37 -16.96
N VAL A 39 0.60 5.31 -16.59
CA VAL A 39 1.83 5.66 -17.32
C VAL A 39 3.00 5.47 -16.38
N LYS A 40 4.08 4.85 -16.85
CA LYS A 40 5.32 4.73 -16.07
C LYS A 40 5.85 6.13 -15.77
N SER A 41 6.19 6.43 -14.52
CA SER A 41 6.56 7.81 -14.12
C SER A 41 7.71 8.39 -14.95
N ALA A 42 8.64 7.53 -15.40
CA ALA A 42 9.77 7.92 -16.24
C ALA A 42 9.39 8.24 -17.70
N ASP A 43 8.20 7.83 -18.15
CA ASP A 43 7.73 7.96 -19.53
C ASP A 43 6.60 8.99 -19.68
N ILE A 44 6.31 9.75 -18.63
CA ILE A 44 5.34 10.85 -18.68
C ILE A 44 5.76 11.85 -19.77
N GLY A 45 4.83 12.14 -20.69
CA GLY A 45 5.06 13.05 -21.82
C GLY A 45 5.55 12.37 -23.10
N ARG A 46 5.71 11.04 -23.12
CA ARG A 46 5.87 10.27 -24.36
C ARG A 46 4.50 9.90 -24.94
N ASP A 47 4.41 9.94 -26.25
CA ASP A 47 3.29 9.37 -26.98
C ASP A 47 3.24 7.84 -26.76
N ASP A 48 2.04 7.27 -26.66
CA ASP A 48 1.76 5.83 -26.48
C ASP A 48 2.27 5.14 -25.19
N ALA A 49 2.54 5.90 -24.13
CA ALA A 49 2.99 5.34 -22.84
C ALA A 49 1.87 4.79 -21.93
N LEU A 50 0.60 4.87 -22.38
CA LEU A 50 -0.56 4.49 -21.59
C LEU A 50 -0.74 2.97 -21.59
N VAL A 51 -0.72 2.36 -20.41
CA VAL A 51 -0.90 0.91 -20.21
C VAL A 51 -2.19 0.68 -19.44
N HIS A 52 -3.03 -0.22 -19.96
CA HIS A 52 -4.20 -0.71 -19.24
C HIS A 52 -3.82 -1.92 -18.38
N THR A 53 -4.36 -1.99 -17.16
CA THR A 53 -4.30 -3.19 -16.34
C THR A 53 -5.50 -3.26 -15.40
N ARG A 54 -5.74 -4.43 -14.82
CA ARG A 54 -6.76 -4.64 -13.80
C ARG A 54 -6.11 -4.70 -12.43
N THR A 55 -6.66 -3.96 -11.48
CA THR A 55 -6.10 -3.82 -10.12
C THR A 55 -7.11 -4.20 -9.05
N HIS A 56 -6.61 -4.64 -7.90
CA HIS A 56 -7.37 -4.89 -6.66
C HIS A 56 -7.42 -3.65 -5.74
N LEU A 57 -6.72 -2.58 -6.14
CA LEU A 57 -6.55 -1.35 -5.37
C LEU A 57 -7.64 -0.29 -5.70
N GLY A 58 -8.79 -0.70 -6.23
CA GLY A 58 -9.86 0.20 -6.68
C GLY A 58 -10.34 1.20 -5.64
N HIS A 59 -10.51 0.72 -4.41
CA HIS A 59 -10.97 1.53 -3.27
C HIS A 59 -9.93 2.54 -2.76
N VAL A 60 -8.67 2.44 -3.19
CA VAL A 60 -7.55 3.26 -2.71
C VAL A 60 -7.05 4.22 -3.77
N LEU A 61 -6.97 3.77 -5.02
CA LEU A 61 -6.41 4.55 -6.12
C LEU A 61 -7.41 5.58 -6.66
N LYS A 62 -6.90 6.78 -6.90
CA LYS A 62 -7.59 7.88 -7.57
C LYS A 62 -6.77 8.35 -8.78
N TYR A 63 -7.42 9.11 -9.66
CA TYR A 63 -6.72 9.83 -10.73
C TYR A 63 -5.55 10.66 -10.17
N GLY A 64 -4.39 10.59 -10.81
CA GLY A 64 -3.20 11.34 -10.41
C GLY A 64 -2.36 10.69 -9.30
N ASP A 65 -2.85 9.62 -8.66
CA ASP A 65 -2.09 8.90 -7.65
C ASP A 65 -0.83 8.26 -8.23
N THR A 66 0.16 8.11 -7.38
CA THR A 66 1.38 7.36 -7.68
C THR A 66 1.27 5.96 -7.11
N VAL A 67 1.61 4.96 -7.90
CA VAL A 67 1.47 3.54 -7.57
C VAL A 67 2.73 2.78 -7.96
N LEU A 68 3.09 1.78 -7.16
CA LEU A 68 4.20 0.89 -7.43
C LEU A 68 3.69 -0.43 -8.00
N GLY A 69 4.32 -0.91 -9.06
CA GLY A 69 3.95 -2.15 -9.72
C GLY A 69 5.11 -2.87 -10.40
N TYR A 70 4.90 -4.13 -10.74
CA TYR A 70 5.83 -4.90 -11.58
C TYR A 70 5.54 -4.63 -13.05
N ASN A 71 6.58 -4.32 -13.82
CA ASN A 71 6.52 -4.30 -15.27
C ASN A 71 6.85 -5.71 -15.78
N LEU A 72 5.85 -6.49 -16.16
CA LEU A 72 6.07 -7.84 -16.68
C LEU A 72 6.46 -7.82 -18.16
N LYS A 73 6.01 -6.82 -18.92
CA LYS A 73 6.34 -6.66 -20.34
C LYS A 73 7.84 -6.52 -20.61
N GLU A 74 8.55 -5.78 -19.77
CA GLU A 74 10.00 -5.57 -19.84
C GLU A 74 10.80 -6.56 -18.98
N SER A 75 10.12 -7.42 -18.19
CA SER A 75 10.79 -8.35 -17.28
C SER A 75 11.31 -9.57 -18.03
N ASN A 76 12.61 -9.85 -17.88
CA ASN A 76 13.19 -11.11 -18.34
C ASN A 76 13.06 -12.17 -17.23
N THR A 77 11.92 -12.85 -17.21
CA THR A 77 11.60 -13.90 -16.23
C THR A 77 12.03 -15.26 -16.76
N ASN A 78 12.89 -15.97 -16.02
CA ASN A 78 13.28 -17.35 -16.34
C ASN A 78 12.53 -18.32 -15.40
N ASP A 79 11.28 -18.64 -15.76
CA ASP A 79 10.43 -19.54 -14.98
C ASP A 79 9.60 -20.44 -15.90
N GLU A 80 9.74 -21.76 -15.74
CA GLU A 80 9.07 -22.75 -16.61
C GLU A 80 7.54 -22.71 -16.52
N ASN A 81 6.97 -22.25 -15.40
CA ASN A 81 5.52 -22.16 -15.26
C ASN A 81 5.00 -20.91 -15.95
N PHE A 82 5.73 -19.80 -15.85
CA PHE A 82 5.45 -18.57 -16.58
C PHE A 82 5.47 -18.80 -18.10
N ASP A 83 6.44 -19.58 -18.59
CA ASP A 83 6.55 -19.93 -20.02
C ASP A 83 5.38 -20.76 -20.55
N LYS A 84 4.67 -21.49 -19.67
CA LYS A 84 3.47 -22.28 -20.02
C LYS A 84 2.20 -21.44 -20.08
N LEU A 85 2.21 -20.19 -19.60
CA LEU A 85 1.03 -19.33 -19.61
C LEU A 85 0.73 -18.81 -21.02
N CYS A 86 -0.56 -18.60 -21.30
CA CYS A 86 -0.96 -17.89 -22.51
C CYS A 86 -0.51 -16.43 -22.41
N LYS A 87 0.31 -15.97 -23.35
CA LYS A 87 0.87 -14.61 -23.35
C LYS A 87 -0.21 -13.53 -23.31
N ASP A 88 -1.35 -13.75 -23.98
CA ASP A 88 -2.47 -12.81 -24.00
C ASP A 88 -3.21 -12.72 -22.66
N ALA A 89 -3.03 -13.70 -21.78
CA ALA A 89 -3.62 -13.70 -20.44
C ALA A 89 -2.70 -13.09 -19.37
N VAL A 90 -1.42 -12.87 -19.69
CA VAL A 90 -0.46 -12.26 -18.77
C VAL A 90 -0.58 -10.74 -18.88
N PRO A 91 -0.83 -10.02 -17.77
CA PRO A 91 -0.90 -8.57 -17.80
C PRO A 91 0.48 -7.95 -18.01
N ASP A 92 0.54 -6.84 -18.75
CA ASP A 92 1.79 -6.08 -18.96
C ASP A 92 2.34 -5.50 -17.65
N VAL A 93 1.45 -5.06 -16.76
CA VAL A 93 1.77 -4.42 -15.49
C VAL A 93 0.88 -4.96 -14.37
N ILE A 94 1.47 -5.25 -13.21
CA ILE A 94 0.73 -5.61 -11.99
C ILE A 94 0.97 -4.54 -10.93
N LEU A 95 -0.09 -3.85 -10.52
CA LEU A 95 -0.02 -2.84 -9.45
C LEU A 95 -0.07 -3.51 -8.07
N ILE A 96 0.80 -3.06 -7.16
CA ILE A 96 1.01 -3.70 -5.85
C ILE A 96 0.62 -2.79 -4.70
N LYS A 97 1.12 -1.54 -4.67
CA LYS A 97 0.80 -0.61 -3.58
C LYS A 97 0.75 0.85 -4.03
N LYS A 98 -0.19 1.61 -3.49
CA LYS A 98 -0.21 3.08 -3.62
C LYS A 98 1.02 3.64 -2.91
N LYS A 99 1.71 4.58 -3.57
CA LYS A 99 2.80 5.35 -2.97
C LYS A 99 2.22 6.66 -2.47
N TYR A 100 2.03 6.75 -1.16
CA TYR A 100 1.62 8.00 -0.51
C TYR A 100 2.80 8.98 -0.40
N PHE A 101 2.53 10.25 -0.69
CA PHE A 101 3.48 11.33 -0.51
C PHE A 101 3.67 11.67 0.98
N ASP A 102 4.63 12.55 1.26
CA ASP A 102 4.86 13.16 2.57
C ASP A 102 5.01 12.18 3.75
N LYS A 103 5.65 11.03 3.52
CA LYS A 103 6.07 10.09 4.59
C LYS A 103 6.68 10.81 5.81
N PRO A 104 7.61 11.78 5.67
CA PRO A 104 8.17 12.48 6.83
C PRO A 104 7.15 13.31 7.62
N TYR A 105 6.11 13.81 6.97
CA TYR A 105 5.03 14.54 7.62
C TYR A 105 4.10 13.59 8.36
N ARG A 106 3.66 12.51 7.71
CA ARG A 106 2.80 11.47 8.30
C ARG A 106 3.42 10.86 9.56
N ARG A 107 4.73 10.54 9.50
CA ARG A 107 5.49 10.02 10.64
C ARG A 107 5.51 10.98 11.83
N ARG A 108 5.53 12.29 11.60
CA ARG A 108 5.47 13.32 12.67
C ARG A 108 4.08 13.43 13.29
N LYS A 109 3.02 13.13 12.53
CA LYS A 109 1.64 13.11 13.01
C LYS A 109 1.23 11.80 13.70
N ARG A 110 2.16 10.86 13.85
CA ARG A 110 1.89 9.55 14.45
C ARG A 110 1.56 9.68 15.93
N ASN A 111 0.31 9.37 16.27
CA ASN A 111 -0.24 9.41 17.64
C ASN A 111 -0.13 8.08 18.38
N TRP A 112 0.71 7.18 17.89
CA TRP A 112 0.97 5.86 18.47
C TRP A 112 2.46 5.52 18.45
N LYS A 113 2.86 4.56 19.30
CA LYS A 113 4.24 4.07 19.45
C LYS A 113 4.26 2.58 19.77
N LEU A 114 5.40 1.92 19.51
CA LEU A 114 5.68 0.57 19.97
C LEU A 114 6.59 0.60 21.21
N LYS A 115 6.39 -0.33 22.15
CA LYS A 115 7.34 -0.56 23.24
C LYS A 115 8.51 -1.42 22.73
N ARG A 116 9.75 -0.93 22.90
CA ARG A 116 10.96 -1.71 22.61
C ARG A 116 11.40 -2.42 23.89
N MET A 117 11.76 -3.70 23.81
CA MET A 117 12.27 -4.45 24.96
C MET A 117 13.73 -4.09 25.30
N PHE A 118 14.50 -3.54 24.35
CA PHE A 118 15.90 -3.17 24.54
C PHE A 118 16.19 -1.81 23.91
N ASP A 119 16.88 -0.96 24.66
CA ASP A 119 17.27 0.38 24.25
C ASP A 119 18.67 0.33 23.61
N ASN A 120 18.76 -0.33 22.45
CA ASN A 120 20.01 -0.33 21.67
C ASN A 120 20.04 0.94 20.82
N GLU A 121 20.73 1.97 21.31
CA GLU A 121 20.95 3.27 20.65
C GLU A 121 21.88 3.22 19.43
N THR A 122 22.53 2.07 19.19
CA THR A 122 23.55 1.89 18.15
C THR A 122 22.99 1.13 16.96
N GLN A 123 22.38 1.84 16.01
CA GLN A 123 22.47 1.59 14.54
C GLN A 123 21.54 2.53 13.76
N THR A 124 22.13 3.33 12.87
CA THR A 124 21.38 4.23 11.96
C THR A 124 20.68 3.47 10.82
N SER A 125 21.12 2.25 10.50
CA SER A 125 20.41 1.32 9.61
C SER A 125 19.05 0.96 10.20
N ASP A 126 19.01 0.61 11.48
CA ASP A 126 17.81 0.18 12.21
C ASP A 126 16.73 1.27 12.17
N ARG A 127 17.10 2.55 12.15
CA ARG A 127 16.11 3.64 12.10
C ARG A 127 15.32 3.70 10.79
N ARG A 128 15.92 3.36 9.64
CA ARG A 128 15.20 3.38 8.36
C ARG A 128 14.25 2.19 8.27
N ASP A 129 14.77 1.00 8.55
CA ASP A 129 14.01 -0.25 8.48
C ASP A 129 12.89 -0.25 9.52
N PHE A 130 13.15 0.30 10.72
CA PHE A 130 12.12 0.48 11.74
C PHE A 130 11.02 1.45 11.29
N ASN A 131 11.37 2.58 10.64
CA ASN A 131 10.36 3.48 10.12
C ASN A 131 9.55 2.86 8.98
N GLU A 132 10.16 2.04 8.13
CA GLU A 132 9.45 1.29 7.09
C GLU A 132 8.49 0.28 7.72
N PHE A 133 8.92 -0.46 8.73
CA PHE A 133 8.05 -1.35 9.50
C PHE A 133 6.86 -0.61 10.13
N LEU A 134 7.08 0.57 10.72
CA LEU A 134 5.98 1.37 11.27
C LEU A 134 5.03 1.90 10.18
N ASP A 135 5.55 2.24 9.00
CA ASP A 135 4.71 2.63 7.85
C ASP A 135 3.85 1.42 7.39
N ASP A 136 4.44 0.22 7.32
CA ASP A 136 3.73 -1.01 6.93
C ASP A 136 2.61 -1.36 7.93
N LEU A 137 2.83 -1.16 9.23
CA LEU A 137 1.80 -1.32 10.26
C LEU A 137 0.63 -0.35 10.07
N GLU A 138 0.89 0.89 9.65
CA GLU A 138 -0.19 1.84 9.33
C GLU A 138 -0.96 1.40 8.09
N GLU A 139 -0.23 1.01 7.05
CA GLU A 139 -0.76 0.68 5.73
C GLU A 139 -1.56 -0.65 5.71
N ASP A 140 -1.25 -1.62 6.57
CA ASP A 140 -1.88 -2.95 6.55
C ASP A 140 -2.37 -3.46 7.92
N ALA A 141 -3.68 -3.72 8.01
CA ALA A 141 -4.33 -4.25 9.22
C ALA A 141 -3.86 -5.67 9.59
N ASP A 142 -3.58 -6.51 8.60
CA ASP A 142 -3.17 -7.90 8.83
C ASP A 142 -1.76 -7.96 9.41
N TYR A 143 -0.88 -7.02 9.04
CA TYR A 143 0.47 -6.90 9.58
C TYR A 143 0.46 -6.46 11.04
N ARG A 144 -0.49 -5.60 11.43
CA ARG A 144 -0.58 -5.09 12.81
C ARG A 144 -1.42 -5.94 13.76
N GLN A 145 -2.11 -6.97 13.29
CA GLN A 145 -3.01 -7.80 14.11
C GLN A 145 -2.35 -8.37 15.37
N ASN A 146 -1.06 -8.70 15.32
CA ASN A 146 -0.31 -9.32 16.42
C ASN A 146 0.74 -8.38 17.04
N VAL A 147 0.56 -7.07 16.90
CA VAL A 147 1.49 -6.06 17.40
C VAL A 147 0.79 -5.16 18.42
N ASN A 148 1.36 -5.07 19.63
CA ASN A 148 0.84 -4.17 20.66
C ASN A 148 1.19 -2.71 20.32
N ILE A 149 0.16 -1.92 20.03
CA ILE A 149 0.25 -0.51 19.67
C ILE A 149 -0.20 0.33 20.85
N TYR A 150 0.61 1.30 21.27
CA TYR A 150 0.32 2.15 22.42
C TYR A 150 0.09 3.58 21.99
N ARG A 151 -0.78 4.31 22.71
CA ARG A 151 -0.99 5.74 22.49
C ARG A 151 0.29 6.53 22.74
N ASN A 152 0.53 7.51 21.87
CA ASN A 152 1.60 8.48 22.03
C ASN A 152 0.98 9.82 22.46
N PRO A 153 1.20 10.27 23.71
CA PRO A 153 0.56 11.48 24.23
C PRO A 153 1.18 12.79 23.70
N VAL A 154 2.12 12.71 22.75
CA VAL A 154 2.77 13.90 22.17
C VAL A 154 1.74 14.72 21.41
N GLU A 155 1.74 16.03 21.65
CA GLU A 155 0.94 17.00 20.90
C GLU A 155 1.27 16.90 19.42
N ILE A 156 0.29 16.42 18.64
CA ILE A 156 0.37 16.37 17.19
C ILE A 156 0.35 17.82 16.70
N PRO A 157 1.32 18.26 15.88
CA PRO A 157 1.26 19.58 15.29
C PRO A 157 -0.06 19.76 14.54
N SER A 158 -0.87 20.73 14.97
CA SER A 158 -2.07 21.18 14.27
C SER A 158 -1.65 22.02 13.07
N ASP A 159 -1.12 21.35 12.04
CA ASP A 159 -0.72 21.98 10.79
C ASP A 159 -1.82 21.73 9.74
N ASP A 160 -2.35 22.83 9.17
CA ASP A 160 -3.50 22.91 8.26
C ASP A 160 -3.20 22.39 6.84
N SER A 161 -2.12 21.62 6.64
CA SER A 161 -1.87 21.00 5.35
C SER A 161 -3.01 20.03 5.00
N ASP A 162 -3.42 19.99 3.74
CA ASP A 162 -4.36 19.01 3.19
C ASP A 162 -3.91 17.57 3.54
N ASP A 163 -4.37 17.04 4.67
CA ASP A 163 -4.17 15.65 5.03
C ASP A 163 -4.96 14.84 4.00
N ASP A 164 -4.27 14.05 3.17
CA ASP A 164 -4.93 13.07 2.32
C ASP A 164 -5.72 12.11 3.21
N GLU A 165 -7.04 12.30 3.30
CA GLU A 165 -7.95 11.49 4.10
C GLU A 165 -7.91 10.00 3.73
N THR A 166 -7.44 9.68 2.52
CA THR A 166 -7.26 8.29 2.07
C THR A 166 -6.01 7.64 2.64
N CYS A 167 -5.16 8.40 3.30
CA CYS A 167 -3.93 7.88 3.85
C CYS A 167 -4.23 6.97 5.06
N PRO A 168 -3.71 5.74 5.08
CA PRO A 168 -4.02 4.79 6.12
C PRO A 168 -3.47 5.25 7.48
N LYS A 169 -4.29 5.07 8.51
CA LYS A 169 -4.01 5.43 9.91
C LYS A 169 -4.49 4.30 10.80
N ILE A 170 -3.79 4.05 11.91
CA ILE A 170 -4.24 3.11 12.93
C ILE A 170 -5.38 3.76 13.72
N LEU A 171 -6.46 3.03 13.94
CA LEU A 171 -7.62 3.54 14.66
C LEU A 171 -7.30 3.70 16.15
N LEU A 172 -7.87 4.73 16.79
CA LEU A 172 -7.72 4.96 18.24
C LEU A 172 -8.18 3.77 19.10
N SER A 173 -9.15 2.99 18.59
CA SER A 173 -9.65 1.77 19.23
C SER A 173 -8.65 0.62 19.21
N GLU A 174 -7.68 0.64 18.30
CA GLU A 174 -6.61 -0.36 18.20
C GLU A 174 -5.42 -0.02 19.12
N MET A 175 -5.44 1.15 19.77
CA MET A 175 -4.34 1.62 20.61
C MET A 175 -4.61 1.34 22.10
N MET A 176 -3.63 0.73 22.75
CA MET A 176 -3.61 0.51 24.20
C MET A 176 -3.17 1.78 24.94
N ASP A 177 -3.69 1.96 26.14
CA ASP A 177 -3.16 2.99 27.05
C ASP A 177 -1.86 2.49 27.68
N ASP A 178 -0.86 3.35 27.75
CA ASP A 178 0.47 3.01 28.28
C ASP A 178 0.43 2.62 29.78
N ASN A 179 -0.65 3.00 30.48
CA ASN A 179 -0.82 2.88 31.93
C ASN A 179 -1.49 1.58 32.40
N MET A 180 -1.80 0.61 31.51
CA MET A 180 -2.50 -0.63 31.89
C MET A 180 -1.58 -1.80 32.30
N ASP A 181 -0.26 -1.60 32.39
CA ASP A 181 0.70 -2.69 32.64
C ASP A 181 1.23 -2.75 34.10
N LEU A 182 0.56 -2.14 35.09
CA LEU A 182 1.07 -2.09 36.48
C LEU A 182 0.18 -2.72 37.57
N ASP A 183 -0.68 -3.69 37.23
CA ASP A 183 -1.33 -4.54 38.23
C ASP A 183 -1.09 -6.03 37.93
N ASN A 184 0.00 -6.58 38.48
CA ASN A 184 0.15 -7.98 38.91
C ASN A 184 1.42 -8.16 39.76
#